data_AF-A0A7X3R6C2-F1
#
_entry.id   AF-A0A7X3R6C2-F1
#
_cell.length_a   1.000
_cell.length_b   1.000
_cell.length_c   1.000
_cell.angle_alpha   90.00
_cell.angle_beta   90.00
_cell.angle_gamma   90.00
#
_symmetry.space_group_name_H-M   'P 1'
#
loop_
_entity.id
_entity.type
_entity.pdbx_description
1 polymer ?
#
loop_
_entity_poly.entity_id
_entity_poly.type
_entity_poly.pdbx_seq_one_letter_code
_entity_poly.pdbx_strand_id
1 'polypeptide(L)'
;MPELLDKLERFTVAGCFEDPLPPGDIQGYIELRKRTGLPVVLHHFPMGATYEVLMKPADAYMLGHQPIGEAVRRSGLFAADNSPFMLQNVGGNITRAMTAHMTAAFPSANFHFISATETLKNDVVMEKLEPVNGFVRVPETPGLGVTLDREELERLKQLELPRQDRWIIRSRYENGARMFNIADPEDSIFMVRPDRRRGMVPMRYDAPITTEYWDDDGTDAYREMFARIEREGVVLEK
;
A
#
# COMPACT_ATOMS: atom_id res chain seq x y z
N MET A 1 5.13 15.40 -12.85
CA MET A 1 3.99 14.76 -12.16
C MET A 1 2.70 14.84 -12.97
N PRO A 2 2.16 16.01 -13.37
CA PRO A 2 0.88 16.07 -14.10
C PRO A 2 0.85 15.17 -15.35
N GLU A 3 1.87 15.24 -16.21
CA GLU A 3 1.94 14.40 -17.42
C GLU A 3 1.94 12.89 -17.13
N LEU A 4 2.49 12.46 -15.99
CA LEU A 4 2.45 11.06 -15.60
C LEU A 4 1.02 10.67 -15.21
N LEU A 5 0.35 11.49 -14.40
CA LEU A 5 -1.04 11.24 -14.01
C LEU A 5 -1.96 11.22 -15.24
N ASP A 6 -1.80 12.16 -16.19
CA ASP A 6 -2.57 12.18 -17.45
C ASP A 6 -2.42 10.88 -18.27
N LYS A 7 -1.24 10.24 -18.21
CA LYS A 7 -1.00 8.93 -18.85
C LYS A 7 -1.68 7.81 -18.07
N LEU A 8 -1.66 7.86 -16.75
CA LEU A 8 -2.30 6.88 -15.85
C LEU A 8 -3.83 6.90 -15.97
N GLU A 9 -4.42 8.08 -16.12
CA GLU A 9 -5.87 8.26 -16.24
C GLU A 9 -6.47 7.56 -17.47
N ARG A 10 -5.64 7.19 -18.45
CA ARG A 10 -6.08 6.42 -19.63
C ARG A 10 -6.44 4.98 -19.29
N PHE A 11 -5.97 4.45 -18.17
CA PHE A 11 -6.24 3.09 -17.75
C PHE A 11 -7.51 3.06 -16.89
N THR A 12 -8.48 2.26 -17.29
CA THR A 12 -9.79 2.15 -16.59
C THR A 12 -9.68 1.62 -15.15
N VAL A 13 -8.54 1.03 -14.78
CA VAL A 13 -8.25 0.57 -13.42
C VAL A 13 -7.84 1.72 -12.48
N ALA A 14 -7.42 2.87 -13.02
CA ALA A 14 -7.05 4.02 -12.22
C ALA A 14 -8.32 4.68 -11.65
N GLY A 15 -8.50 4.60 -10.33
CA GLY A 15 -9.63 5.19 -9.61
C GLY A 15 -9.30 6.46 -8.83
N CYS A 16 -8.04 6.62 -8.41
CA CYS A 16 -7.53 7.79 -7.68
C CYS A 16 -5.99 7.76 -7.66
N PHE A 17 -5.38 8.85 -7.20
CA PHE A 17 -3.93 8.95 -6.97
C PHE A 17 -3.64 9.21 -5.50
N GLU A 18 -3.01 8.23 -4.83
CA GLU A 18 -2.52 8.38 -3.46
C GLU A 18 -1.11 8.97 -3.47
N ASP A 19 -0.92 10.01 -2.67
CA ASP A 19 0.34 10.70 -2.43
C ASP A 19 1.24 10.94 -3.68
N PRO A 20 0.71 11.52 -4.78
CA PRO A 20 1.48 11.78 -6.00
C PRO A 20 2.62 12.80 -5.82
N LEU A 21 2.67 13.55 -4.72
CA LEU A 21 3.70 14.54 -4.41
C LEU A 21 4.29 14.31 -3.02
N PRO A 22 5.48 14.85 -2.71
CA PRO A 22 5.99 14.87 -1.34
C PRO A 22 4.91 15.43 -0.39
N PRO A 23 4.57 14.75 0.72
CA PRO A 23 3.39 15.12 1.50
C PRO A 23 3.41 16.53 2.12
N GLY A 24 4.59 17.13 2.24
CA GLY A 24 4.76 18.51 2.69
C GLY A 24 4.41 19.58 1.63
N ASP A 25 4.24 19.20 0.37
CA ASP A 25 3.97 20.13 -0.73
C ASP A 25 2.47 20.44 -0.88
N ILE A 26 1.88 21.01 0.17
CA ILE A 26 0.44 21.31 0.22
C ILE A 26 -0.01 22.19 -0.96
N GLN A 27 0.79 23.18 -1.36
CA GLN A 27 0.47 24.03 -2.51
C GLN A 27 0.53 23.26 -3.83
N GLY A 28 1.52 22.39 -4.00
CA GLY A 28 1.60 21.49 -5.15
C GLY A 28 0.38 20.58 -5.26
N TYR A 29 -0.09 20.02 -4.14
CA TYR A 29 -1.33 19.24 -4.08
C TYR A 29 -2.57 20.03 -4.52
N ILE A 30 -2.75 21.24 -3.99
CA ILE A 30 -3.86 22.14 -4.34
C ILE A 30 -3.88 22.42 -5.85
N GLU A 31 -2.70 22.64 -6.45
CA GLU A 31 -2.59 22.90 -7.88
C GLU A 31 -2.77 21.63 -8.73
N LEU A 32 -2.20 20.51 -8.29
CA LEU A 32 -2.31 19.22 -8.98
C LEU A 32 -3.77 18.79 -9.12
N ARG A 33 -4.56 18.92 -8.04
CA ARG A 33 -5.98 18.56 -8.04
C ARG A 33 -6.81 19.33 -9.07
N LYS A 34 -6.41 20.54 -9.45
CA LYS A 34 -7.09 21.31 -10.51
C LYS A 34 -6.80 20.79 -11.92
N ARG A 35 -5.81 19.91 -12.05
CA ARG A 35 -5.28 19.43 -13.33
C ARG A 35 -5.57 17.94 -13.56
N THR A 36 -5.79 17.16 -12.51
CA THR A 36 -6.12 15.73 -12.60
C THR A 36 -7.61 15.53 -12.87
N GLY A 37 -7.94 14.55 -13.70
CA GLY A 37 -9.30 14.08 -13.92
C GLY A 37 -9.77 13.08 -12.86
N LEU A 38 -8.83 12.46 -12.11
CA LEU A 38 -9.13 11.54 -11.01
C LEU A 38 -8.91 12.17 -9.62
N PRO A 39 -9.60 11.66 -8.58
CA PRO A 39 -9.41 12.10 -7.21
C PRO A 39 -7.95 11.97 -6.73
N VAL A 40 -7.46 13.00 -6.05
CA VAL A 40 -6.20 12.96 -5.31
C VAL A 40 -6.48 12.61 -3.85
N VAL A 41 -5.77 11.61 -3.33
CA VAL A 41 -5.84 11.17 -1.93
C VAL A 41 -4.54 11.56 -1.23
N LEU A 42 -4.67 12.24 -0.09
CA LEU A 42 -3.53 12.56 0.77
C LEU A 42 -3.53 11.66 2.01
N HIS A 43 -2.43 10.94 2.23
CA HIS A 43 -2.24 9.98 3.31
C HIS A 43 -1.19 10.44 4.31
N HIS A 44 0.02 10.80 3.87
CA HIS A 44 1.15 11.05 4.78
C HIS A 44 1.24 12.52 5.25
N PHE A 45 0.19 13.04 5.90
CA PHE A 45 0.18 14.43 6.39
C PHE A 45 1.38 14.78 7.28
N PRO A 46 2.07 15.90 7.03
CA PRO A 46 3.16 16.37 7.89
C PRO A 46 2.76 16.57 9.35
N MET A 47 1.54 17.05 9.62
CA MET A 47 1.02 17.26 10.98
C MET A 47 -0.12 16.31 11.34
N GLY A 48 -0.29 15.23 10.58
CA GLY A 48 -1.29 14.19 10.88
C GLY A 48 -2.74 14.63 10.68
N ALA A 49 -3.07 15.24 9.54
CA ALA A 49 -4.41 15.62 9.11
C ALA A 49 -5.09 16.64 10.04
N THR A 50 -4.45 17.80 10.25
CA THR A 50 -4.96 18.86 11.12
C THR A 50 -5.47 20.04 10.30
N TYR A 51 -4.90 21.23 10.48
CA TYR A 51 -5.28 22.42 9.73
C TYR A 51 -5.05 22.26 8.22
N GLU A 52 -4.19 21.33 7.79
CA GLU A 52 -3.91 21.10 6.37
C GLU A 52 -5.16 20.72 5.59
N VAL A 53 -6.10 20.02 6.23
CA VAL A 53 -7.38 19.62 5.65
C VAL A 53 -8.21 20.83 5.22
N LEU A 54 -8.17 21.92 6.02
CA LEU A 54 -8.92 23.14 5.74
C LEU A 54 -8.40 23.90 4.52
N MET A 55 -7.14 23.65 4.14
CA MET A 55 -6.56 24.19 2.89
C MET A 55 -7.01 23.40 1.66
N LYS A 56 -7.68 22.26 1.84
CA LYS A 56 -8.15 21.34 0.80
C LYS A 56 -7.05 20.99 -0.20
N PRO A 57 -5.96 20.30 0.21
CA PRO A 57 -4.96 19.79 -0.74
C PRO A 57 -5.44 18.59 -1.55
N ALA A 58 -6.42 17.84 -1.07
CA ALA A 58 -6.87 16.59 -1.68
C ALA A 58 -8.40 16.57 -1.91
N ASP A 59 -8.89 15.58 -2.65
CA ASP A 59 -10.31 15.27 -2.80
C ASP A 59 -10.81 14.34 -1.69
N ALA A 60 -9.92 13.46 -1.22
CA ALA A 60 -10.16 12.60 -0.08
C ALA A 60 -8.88 12.44 0.74
N TYR A 61 -9.05 11.99 1.98
CA TYR A 61 -7.97 11.81 2.94
C TYR A 61 -7.87 10.35 3.36
N MET A 62 -6.66 9.90 3.71
CA MET A 62 -6.46 8.55 4.22
C MET A 62 -5.89 8.59 5.64
N LEU A 63 -6.58 7.93 6.57
CA LEU A 63 -6.05 7.67 7.90
C LEU A 63 -5.47 6.26 7.96
N GLY A 64 -4.16 6.14 7.76
CA GLY A 64 -3.44 4.88 7.82
C GLY A 64 -3.06 4.47 9.23
N HIS A 65 -3.49 3.27 9.64
CA HIS A 65 -3.14 2.60 10.90
C HIS A 65 -3.29 3.47 12.15
N GLN A 66 -4.22 4.43 12.11
CA GLN A 66 -4.44 5.34 13.24
C GLN A 66 -5.06 4.57 14.41
N PRO A 67 -4.64 4.85 15.66
CA PRO A 67 -5.37 4.39 16.83
C PRO A 67 -6.83 4.88 16.77
N ILE A 68 -7.77 4.05 17.23
CA ILE A 68 -9.22 4.33 17.14
C ILE A 68 -9.56 5.72 17.69
N GLY A 69 -9.01 6.09 18.85
CA GLY A 69 -9.27 7.41 19.46
C GLY A 69 -8.80 8.59 18.60
N GLU A 70 -7.71 8.43 17.85
CA GLU A 70 -7.24 9.47 16.94
C GLU A 70 -8.09 9.50 15.66
N ALA A 71 -8.49 8.34 15.14
CA ALA A 71 -9.43 8.25 14.03
C ALA A 71 -10.77 8.93 14.34
N VAL A 72 -11.31 8.77 15.56
CA VAL A 72 -12.51 9.47 16.04
C VAL A 72 -12.31 10.99 16.08
N ARG A 73 -11.15 11.47 16.55
CA ARG A 73 -10.87 12.93 16.57
C ARG A 73 -10.78 13.50 15.16
N ARG A 74 -10.11 12.81 14.26
CA ARG A 74 -9.95 13.23 12.86
C ARG A 74 -11.25 13.14 12.07
N SER A 75 -12.08 12.13 12.32
CA SER A 75 -13.39 12.05 11.69
C SER A 75 -14.30 13.24 12.03
N GLY A 76 -14.22 13.78 13.25
CA GLY A 76 -14.91 15.01 13.62
C GLY A 76 -14.43 16.24 12.84
N LEU A 77 -13.11 16.37 12.63
CA LEU A 77 -12.55 17.44 11.80
C LEU A 77 -12.98 17.30 10.33
N PHE A 78 -12.90 16.10 9.78
CA PHE A 78 -13.32 15.84 8.41
C PHE A 78 -14.81 16.11 8.22
N ALA A 79 -15.65 15.70 9.18
CA ALA A 79 -17.08 15.99 9.16
C ALA A 79 -17.37 17.50 9.17
N ALA A 80 -16.56 18.31 9.86
CA ALA A 80 -16.76 19.76 9.94
C ALA A 80 -16.58 20.49 8.59
N ASP A 81 -15.75 19.95 7.68
CA ASP A 81 -15.57 20.47 6.32
C ASP A 81 -16.20 19.58 5.24
N ASN A 82 -16.99 18.57 5.65
CA ASN A 82 -17.53 17.53 4.78
C ASN A 82 -16.46 16.90 3.86
N SER A 83 -15.26 16.74 4.40
CA SER A 83 -14.10 16.17 3.73
C SER A 83 -14.22 14.64 3.67
N PRO A 84 -14.29 14.03 2.47
CA PRO A 84 -14.27 12.58 2.32
C PRO A 84 -12.98 12.00 2.88
N PHE A 85 -13.06 10.86 3.55
CA PHE A 85 -11.88 10.12 3.93
C PHE A 85 -12.12 8.62 3.93
N MET A 86 -11.02 7.90 3.95
CA MET A 86 -10.97 6.46 4.13
C MET A 86 -10.10 6.08 5.31
N LEU A 87 -10.30 4.84 5.77
CA LEU A 87 -9.48 4.20 6.79
C LEU A 87 -8.62 3.14 6.11
N GLN A 88 -7.31 3.18 6.34
CA GLN A 88 -6.40 2.12 5.93
C GLN A 88 -5.91 1.37 7.17
N ASN A 89 -6.66 0.35 7.55
CA ASN A 89 -6.25 -0.61 8.58
C ASN A 89 -6.26 -1.99 7.92
N VAL A 90 -5.07 -2.53 7.64
CA VAL A 90 -4.95 -3.85 7.02
C VAL A 90 -4.81 -4.96 8.06
N GLY A 91 -5.30 -6.16 7.73
CA GLY A 91 -5.30 -7.32 8.61
C GLY A 91 -6.42 -8.29 8.26
N GLY A 92 -6.64 -9.27 9.13
CA GLY A 92 -7.72 -10.26 9.00
C GLY A 92 -9.12 -9.69 9.25
N ASN A 93 -10.09 -10.58 9.44
CA ASN A 93 -11.50 -10.25 9.63
C ASN A 93 -11.77 -9.45 10.91
N ILE A 94 -10.92 -9.56 11.94
CA ILE A 94 -10.99 -8.67 13.12
C ILE A 94 -10.81 -7.21 12.71
N THR A 95 -9.74 -6.93 11.95
CA THR A 95 -9.44 -5.57 11.48
C THR A 95 -10.52 -5.08 10.52
N ARG A 96 -11.00 -5.96 9.62
CA ARG A 96 -12.09 -5.63 8.69
C ARG A 96 -13.37 -5.25 9.43
N ALA A 97 -13.78 -6.02 10.44
CA ALA A 97 -14.97 -5.74 11.24
C ALA A 97 -14.83 -4.39 11.96
N MET A 98 -13.67 -4.14 12.58
CA MET A 98 -13.36 -2.86 13.21
C MET A 98 -13.47 -1.69 12.21
N THR A 99 -12.83 -1.81 11.04
CA THR A 99 -12.86 -0.76 10.02
C THR A 99 -14.26 -0.53 9.46
N ALA A 100 -15.06 -1.59 9.28
CA ALA A 100 -16.45 -1.49 8.83
C ALA A 100 -17.32 -0.72 9.85
N HIS A 101 -17.18 -1.03 11.14
CA HIS A 101 -17.84 -0.30 12.22
C HIS A 101 -17.44 1.17 12.26
N MET A 102 -16.14 1.48 12.19
CA MET A 102 -15.65 2.86 12.18
C MET A 102 -16.16 3.63 10.95
N THR A 103 -16.09 3.04 9.77
CA THR A 103 -16.57 3.65 8.51
C THR A 103 -18.07 3.94 8.60
N ALA A 104 -18.86 3.03 9.15
CA ALA A 104 -20.30 3.24 9.32
C ALA A 104 -20.65 4.31 10.37
N ALA A 105 -19.80 4.49 11.39
CA ALA A 105 -20.02 5.46 12.46
C ALA A 105 -19.54 6.88 12.11
N PHE A 106 -18.60 7.03 11.18
CA PHE A 106 -17.96 8.30 10.87
C PHE A 106 -18.64 9.03 9.70
N PRO A 107 -19.24 10.22 9.90
CA PRO A 107 -20.15 10.84 8.93
C PRO A 107 -19.58 11.10 7.52
N SER A 108 -18.29 11.38 7.40
CA SER A 108 -17.63 11.63 6.10
C SER A 108 -16.64 10.52 5.70
N ALA A 109 -16.68 9.36 6.35
CA ALA A 109 -15.92 8.18 5.92
C ALA A 109 -16.61 7.48 4.74
N ASN A 110 -16.87 8.22 3.67
CA ASN A 110 -17.65 7.78 2.52
C ASN A 110 -16.78 7.45 1.29
N PHE A 111 -15.46 7.51 1.44
CA PHE A 111 -14.53 6.96 0.46
C PHE A 111 -14.28 5.47 0.76
N HIS A 112 -13.90 4.68 -0.24
CA HIS A 112 -13.64 3.25 -0.04
C HIS A 112 -12.51 3.05 0.97
N PHE A 113 -12.66 2.11 1.91
CA PHE A 113 -11.57 1.76 2.82
C PHE A 113 -10.66 0.70 2.21
N ILE A 114 -9.40 0.68 2.63
CA ILE A 114 -8.41 -0.28 2.16
C ILE A 114 -8.33 -1.45 3.14
N SER A 115 -8.34 -2.66 2.61
CA SER A 115 -8.19 -3.91 3.35
C SER A 115 -7.24 -4.84 2.61
N ALA A 116 -6.54 -5.69 3.35
CA ALA A 116 -5.72 -6.77 2.80
C ALA A 116 -6.13 -8.13 3.38
N THR A 117 -7.38 -8.28 3.85
CA THR A 117 -7.83 -9.53 4.45
C THR A 117 -7.73 -10.70 3.47
N GLU A 118 -7.96 -10.47 2.18
CA GLU A 118 -7.86 -11.47 1.11
C GLU A 118 -6.42 -11.93 0.84
N THR A 119 -5.39 -11.22 1.32
CA THR A 119 -3.99 -11.67 1.17
C THR A 119 -3.62 -12.72 2.20
N LEU A 120 -4.43 -12.88 3.26
CA LEU A 120 -4.22 -13.87 4.29
C LEU A 120 -4.90 -15.19 3.91
N LYS A 121 -4.12 -16.27 3.90
CA LYS A 121 -4.62 -17.63 3.66
C LYS A 121 -5.51 -18.14 4.80
N ASN A 122 -5.19 -17.73 6.02
CA ASN A 122 -5.83 -18.17 7.26
C ASN A 122 -6.26 -16.95 8.07
N ASP A 123 -7.30 -17.12 8.88
CA ASP A 123 -7.79 -16.13 9.83
C ASP A 123 -7.96 -16.77 11.20
N VAL A 124 -8.18 -15.96 12.23
CA VAL A 124 -8.32 -16.37 13.64
C VAL A 124 -9.74 -16.16 14.16
N VAL A 125 -10.71 -15.97 13.28
CA VAL A 125 -12.13 -15.80 13.64
C VAL A 125 -13.03 -16.74 12.85
N MET A 126 -14.20 -17.04 13.43
CA MET A 126 -15.19 -17.94 12.84
C MET A 126 -15.94 -17.29 11.67
N GLU A 127 -16.24 -16.00 11.78
CA GLU A 127 -17.03 -15.24 10.82
C GLU A 127 -16.14 -14.59 9.76
N LYS A 128 -16.48 -14.80 8.49
CA LYS A 128 -15.81 -14.16 7.35
C LYS A 128 -16.68 -13.04 6.78
N LEU A 129 -16.18 -11.82 6.83
CA LEU A 129 -16.82 -10.63 6.28
C LEU A 129 -16.44 -10.54 4.80
N GLU A 130 -17.05 -11.39 3.99
CA GLU A 130 -16.82 -11.46 2.55
C GLU A 130 -17.45 -10.24 1.85
N PRO A 131 -16.72 -9.54 0.95
CA PRO A 131 -17.28 -8.47 0.15
C PRO A 131 -18.34 -9.01 -0.82
N VAL A 132 -19.49 -8.33 -0.89
CA VAL A 132 -20.54 -8.60 -1.87
C VAL A 132 -20.72 -7.34 -2.72
N ASN A 133 -20.44 -7.44 -4.02
CA ASN A 133 -20.49 -6.32 -4.97
C ASN A 133 -19.68 -5.09 -4.54
N GLY A 134 -18.52 -5.30 -3.91
CA GLY A 134 -17.66 -4.21 -3.42
C GLY A 134 -18.07 -3.62 -2.06
N PHE A 135 -19.05 -4.20 -1.38
CA PHE A 135 -19.49 -3.77 -0.05
C PHE A 135 -19.27 -4.85 0.99
N VAL A 136 -18.91 -4.44 2.20
CA VAL A 136 -18.85 -5.31 3.38
C VAL A 136 -20.01 -4.96 4.30
N ARG A 137 -20.78 -5.96 4.73
CA ARG A 137 -21.85 -5.74 5.69
C ARG A 137 -21.26 -5.50 7.08
N VAL A 138 -21.72 -4.45 7.75
CA VAL A 138 -21.36 -4.17 9.13
C VAL A 138 -22.01 -5.23 10.04
N PRO A 139 -21.24 -5.92 10.90
CA PRO A 139 -21.82 -6.85 11.87
C PRO A 139 -22.79 -6.16 12.83
N GLU A 140 -23.92 -6.79 13.14
CA GLU A 140 -24.99 -6.20 13.97
C GLU A 140 -25.04 -6.78 15.40
N THR A 141 -24.22 -7.79 15.70
CA THR A 141 -24.10 -8.36 17.05
C THR A 141 -23.21 -7.52 17.95
N PRO A 142 -23.32 -7.62 19.29
CA PRO A 142 -22.53 -6.82 20.21
C PRO A 142 -21.01 -6.93 19.99
N GLY A 143 -20.30 -5.81 20.17
CA GLY A 143 -18.85 -5.72 19.96
C GLY A 143 -18.50 -5.61 18.48
N LEU A 144 -17.40 -6.24 18.06
CA LEU A 144 -17.01 -6.27 16.63
C LEU A 144 -17.88 -7.23 15.80
N GLY A 145 -18.65 -8.10 16.45
CA GLY A 145 -19.47 -9.12 15.80
C GLY A 145 -18.69 -10.25 15.13
N VAL A 146 -17.49 -10.54 15.65
CA VAL A 146 -16.67 -11.71 15.29
C VAL A 146 -16.26 -12.46 16.54
N THR A 147 -16.08 -13.78 16.40
CA THR A 147 -15.75 -14.74 17.44
C THR A 147 -14.37 -15.30 17.17
N LEU A 148 -13.47 -15.23 18.15
CA LEU A 148 -12.11 -15.78 18.04
C LEU A 148 -12.15 -17.32 17.93
N ASP A 149 -11.54 -17.85 16.88
CA ASP A 149 -11.21 -19.27 16.75
C ASP A 149 -9.92 -19.55 17.53
N ARG A 150 -10.08 -20.10 18.75
CA ARG A 150 -8.94 -20.38 19.63
C ARG A 150 -8.10 -21.54 19.13
N GLU A 151 -8.70 -22.52 18.46
CA GLU A 151 -7.98 -23.69 17.96
C GLU A 151 -7.10 -23.29 16.77
N GLU A 152 -7.66 -22.53 15.82
CA GLU A 152 -6.90 -22.02 14.68
C GLU A 152 -5.81 -21.03 15.12
N LEU A 153 -6.09 -20.18 16.12
CA LEU A 153 -5.07 -19.31 16.70
C LEU A 153 -3.89 -20.10 17.28
N GLU A 154 -4.15 -21.14 18.08
CA GLU A 154 -3.06 -21.96 18.63
C GLU A 154 -2.32 -22.76 17.55
N ARG A 155 -3.03 -23.25 16.53
CA ARG A 155 -2.39 -23.89 15.37
C ARG A 155 -1.48 -22.92 14.62
N LEU A 156 -1.94 -21.70 14.37
CA LEU A 156 -1.17 -20.68 13.66
C LEU A 156 0.04 -20.19 14.47
N LYS A 157 -0.06 -20.13 15.80
CA LYS A 157 1.09 -19.83 16.68
C LYS A 157 2.19 -20.90 16.61
N GLN A 158 1.82 -22.14 16.34
CA GLN A 158 2.76 -23.26 16.19
C GLN A 158 3.26 -23.44 14.75
N LEU A 159 2.75 -22.65 13.80
CA LEU A 159 3.13 -22.76 12.40
C LEU A 159 4.56 -22.25 12.20
N GLU A 160 5.45 -23.15 11.82
CA GLU A 160 6.77 -22.79 11.32
C GLU A 160 6.64 -22.23 9.90
N LEU A 161 7.01 -20.97 9.72
CA LEU A 161 7.00 -20.32 8.41
C LEU A 161 8.30 -20.69 7.66
N PRO A 162 8.21 -21.04 6.37
CA PRO A 162 9.41 -21.24 5.57
C PRO A 162 10.19 -19.92 5.51
N ARG A 163 11.51 -20.00 5.70
CA ARG A 163 12.39 -18.87 5.39
C ARG A 163 12.46 -18.76 3.86
N GLN A 164 12.16 -17.58 3.34
CA GLN A 164 12.46 -17.27 1.95
C GLN A 164 13.93 -16.88 1.87
N ASP A 165 14.65 -17.46 0.92
CA ASP A 165 16.04 -17.07 0.66
C ASP A 165 16.11 -15.77 -0.15
N ARG A 166 17.28 -15.13 -0.14
CA ARG A 166 17.56 -13.98 -1.01
C ARG A 166 17.60 -14.45 -2.47
N TRP A 167 17.04 -13.65 -3.38
CA TRP A 167 17.05 -13.95 -4.82
C TRP A 167 17.54 -12.75 -5.64
N ILE A 168 17.90 -13.00 -6.88
CA ILE A 168 18.28 -11.94 -7.82
C ILE A 168 17.05 -11.49 -8.60
N ILE A 169 16.81 -10.19 -8.62
CA ILE A 169 15.90 -9.56 -9.57
C ILE A 169 16.69 -9.22 -10.82
N ARG A 170 16.29 -9.80 -11.95
CA ARG A 170 16.83 -9.50 -13.28
C ARG A 170 15.83 -8.70 -14.08
N SER A 171 16.11 -7.41 -14.29
CA SER A 171 15.29 -6.52 -15.12
C SER A 171 15.95 -6.27 -16.47
N ARG A 172 15.18 -6.27 -17.56
CA ARG A 172 15.64 -5.86 -18.90
C ARG A 172 14.85 -4.64 -19.36
N TYR A 173 15.57 -3.63 -19.82
CA TYR A 173 15.03 -2.40 -20.37
C TYR A 173 14.94 -2.47 -21.90
N GLU A 174 14.13 -1.59 -22.49
CA GLU A 174 13.93 -1.47 -23.95
C GLU A 174 15.23 -1.36 -24.75
N ASN A 175 16.20 -0.62 -24.22
CA ASN A 175 17.48 -0.36 -24.88
C ASN A 175 18.48 -1.55 -24.79
N GLY A 176 18.03 -2.70 -24.29
CA GLY A 176 18.81 -3.91 -24.09
C GLY A 176 19.54 -3.98 -22.74
N ALA A 177 19.60 -2.89 -21.98
CA ALA A 177 20.26 -2.88 -20.68
C ALA A 177 19.62 -3.90 -19.73
N ARG A 178 20.45 -4.49 -18.87
CA ARG A 178 20.05 -5.45 -17.85
C ARG A 178 20.48 -4.94 -16.48
N MET A 179 19.54 -4.91 -15.54
CA MET A 179 19.81 -4.62 -14.14
C MET A 179 19.68 -5.89 -13.32
N PHE A 180 20.65 -6.10 -12.43
CA PHE A 180 20.63 -7.16 -11.44
C PHE A 180 20.74 -6.56 -10.04
N ASN A 181 19.87 -6.99 -9.14
CA ASN A 181 19.94 -6.62 -7.73
C ASN A 181 19.45 -7.77 -6.84
N ILE A 182 19.92 -7.82 -5.61
CA ILE A 182 19.43 -8.78 -4.62
C ILE A 182 18.16 -8.22 -3.98
N ALA A 183 17.10 -9.02 -4.02
CA ALA A 183 15.96 -8.86 -3.14
C ALA A 183 16.21 -9.63 -1.85
N ASP A 184 16.11 -8.93 -0.74
CA ASP A 184 16.25 -9.49 0.59
C ASP A 184 14.88 -9.51 1.27
N PRO A 185 14.32 -10.68 1.62
CA PRO A 185 13.09 -10.78 2.41
C PRO A 185 13.14 -9.98 3.72
N GLU A 186 14.32 -9.80 4.33
CA GLU A 186 14.48 -8.99 5.54
C GLU A 186 14.37 -7.48 5.25
N ASP A 187 14.54 -7.05 4.00
CA ASP A 187 14.29 -5.67 3.52
C ASP A 187 13.05 -5.60 2.61
N SER A 188 11.90 -5.96 3.17
CA SER A 188 10.62 -6.03 2.44
C SER A 188 10.20 -4.73 1.75
N ILE A 189 10.69 -3.56 2.20
CA ILE A 189 10.31 -2.27 1.61
C ILE A 189 10.98 -2.03 0.26
N PHE A 190 12.08 -2.72 -0.05
CA PHE A 190 12.80 -2.55 -1.32
C PHE A 190 11.90 -2.77 -2.54
N MET A 191 11.00 -3.76 -2.48
CA MET A 191 10.05 -4.07 -3.57
C MET A 191 8.96 -3.00 -3.76
N VAL A 192 8.76 -2.13 -2.77
CA VAL A 192 7.73 -1.08 -2.77
C VAL A 192 8.33 0.30 -3.01
N ARG A 193 9.46 0.58 -2.36
CA ARG A 193 10.18 1.85 -2.39
C ARG A 193 11.66 1.64 -2.75
N PRO A 194 11.96 1.13 -3.96
CA PRO A 194 13.34 1.00 -4.42
C PRO A 194 14.08 2.35 -4.42
N ASP A 195 13.36 3.45 -4.59
CA ASP A 195 13.87 4.83 -4.55
C ASP A 195 14.58 5.20 -3.23
N ARG A 196 14.35 4.47 -2.13
CA ARG A 196 15.03 4.70 -0.85
C ARG A 196 16.51 4.31 -0.88
N ARG A 197 16.93 3.44 -1.79
CA ARG A 197 18.32 3.01 -1.92
C ARG A 197 19.07 3.95 -2.87
N ARG A 198 20.19 4.50 -2.40
CA ARG A 198 21.10 5.30 -3.25
C ARG A 198 21.66 4.44 -4.38
N GLY A 199 21.76 5.01 -5.58
CA GLY A 199 22.36 4.35 -6.74
C GLY A 199 21.42 3.42 -7.51
N MET A 200 20.14 3.33 -7.15
CA MET A 200 19.16 2.63 -7.98
C MET A 200 18.87 3.39 -9.26
N VAL A 201 18.67 2.62 -10.34
CA VAL A 201 18.26 3.18 -11.63
C VAL A 201 16.85 3.75 -11.48
N PRO A 202 16.63 5.03 -11.83
CA PRO A 202 15.29 5.59 -11.83
C PRO A 202 14.43 4.79 -12.82
N MET A 203 13.43 4.08 -12.30
CA MET A 203 12.44 3.42 -13.13
C MET A 203 11.40 4.46 -13.52
N ARG A 204 11.17 4.60 -14.83
CA ARG A 204 10.05 5.37 -15.35
C ARG A 204 8.81 4.49 -15.31
N TYR A 205 7.70 5.01 -14.81
CA TYR A 205 6.47 4.24 -14.61
C TYR A 205 5.97 3.52 -15.89
N ASP A 206 6.07 4.18 -17.04
CA ASP A 206 5.66 3.67 -18.36
C ASP A 206 6.84 3.21 -19.23
N ALA A 207 8.04 3.00 -18.66
CA ALA A 207 9.12 2.38 -19.42
C ALA A 207 8.88 0.86 -19.55
N PRO A 208 9.00 0.28 -20.75
CA PRO A 208 8.88 -1.15 -20.91
C PRO A 208 10.07 -1.83 -20.23
N ILE A 209 9.77 -2.53 -19.14
CA ILE A 209 10.71 -3.31 -18.34
C ILE A 209 10.14 -4.71 -18.20
N THR A 210 10.96 -5.73 -18.48
CA THR A 210 10.62 -7.12 -18.16
C THR A 210 11.47 -7.56 -16.97
N THR A 211 10.83 -8.08 -15.93
CA THR A 211 11.51 -8.53 -14.71
C THR A 211 11.32 -10.03 -14.52
N GLU A 212 12.42 -10.71 -14.20
CA GLU A 212 12.45 -12.12 -13.87
C GLU A 212 13.10 -12.28 -12.48
N TYR A 213 12.60 -13.25 -11.71
CA TYR A 213 13.22 -13.65 -10.45
C TYR A 213 14.14 -14.83 -10.73
N TRP A 214 15.36 -14.74 -10.18
CA TRP A 214 16.37 -15.76 -10.30
C TRP A 214 16.75 -16.22 -8.89
N ASP A 215 16.09 -17.30 -8.47
CA ASP A 215 16.38 -18.01 -7.23
C ASP A 215 17.71 -18.77 -7.34
N ASP A 216 18.29 -19.19 -6.21
CA ASP A 216 19.48 -20.03 -6.21
C ASP A 216 19.17 -21.38 -6.88
N ASP A 217 19.60 -21.50 -8.13
CA ASP A 217 19.47 -22.69 -8.96
C ASP A 217 20.70 -23.60 -8.89
N GLY A 218 21.64 -23.30 -7.99
CA GLY A 218 22.88 -24.05 -7.81
C GLY A 218 23.91 -23.85 -8.91
N THR A 219 23.69 -22.94 -9.87
CA THR A 219 24.64 -22.69 -10.97
C THR A 219 25.80 -21.79 -10.57
N ASP A 220 26.94 -21.92 -11.26
CA ASP A 220 28.06 -20.98 -11.11
C ASP A 220 27.65 -19.56 -11.51
N ALA A 221 26.81 -19.42 -12.54
CA ALA A 221 26.32 -18.14 -13.01
C ALA A 221 25.54 -17.38 -11.92
N TYR A 222 24.68 -18.08 -11.17
CA TYR A 222 23.97 -17.49 -10.03
C TYR A 222 24.97 -17.04 -8.96
N ARG A 223 25.86 -17.92 -8.50
CA ARG A 223 26.85 -17.62 -7.46
C ARG A 223 27.74 -16.44 -7.81
N GLU A 224 28.22 -16.40 -9.05
CA GLU A 224 29.07 -15.31 -9.54
C GLU A 224 28.34 -13.98 -9.59
N MET A 225 27.11 -13.95 -10.13
CA MET A 225 26.31 -12.73 -10.18
C MET A 225 25.91 -12.27 -8.77
N PHE A 226 25.50 -13.19 -7.91
CA PHE A 226 25.13 -12.89 -6.53
C PHE A 226 26.30 -12.25 -5.77
N ALA A 227 27.48 -12.88 -5.81
CA ALA A 227 28.69 -12.35 -5.18
C ALA A 227 29.14 -11.01 -5.79
N ARG A 228 28.91 -10.79 -7.09
CA ARG A 228 29.18 -9.52 -7.75
C ARG A 228 28.27 -8.41 -7.22
N ILE A 229 26.96 -8.67 -7.11
CA ILE A 229 26.00 -7.71 -6.56
C ILE A 229 26.33 -7.37 -5.10
N GLU A 230 26.73 -8.36 -4.28
CA GLU A 230 27.13 -8.08 -2.90
C GLU A 230 28.35 -7.15 -2.79
N ARG A 231 29.28 -7.21 -3.75
CA ARG A 231 30.46 -6.32 -3.77
C ARG A 231 30.18 -4.94 -4.37
N GLU A 232 29.44 -4.89 -5.47
CA GLU A 232 29.28 -3.70 -6.32
C GLU A 232 27.98 -2.94 -6.05
N GLY A 233 27.03 -3.56 -5.35
CA GLY A 233 25.64 -3.11 -5.30
C GLY A 233 24.92 -3.48 -6.60
N VAL A 234 24.00 -2.63 -7.04
CA VAL A 234 23.22 -2.86 -8.27
C VAL A 234 24.17 -2.99 -9.47
N VAL A 235 24.05 -4.09 -10.21
CA VAL A 235 24.85 -4.33 -11.42
C VAL A 235 24.05 -3.93 -12.65
N LEU A 236 24.67 -3.17 -13.55
CA LEU A 236 24.11 -2.79 -14.84
C LEU A 236 24.98 -3.32 -15.99
N GLU A 237 24.35 -4.02 -16.91
CA GLU A 237 24.96 -4.52 -18.13
C GLU A 237 24.22 -3.98 -19.35
N LYS A 238 24.90 -3.94 -20.49
CA LYS A 238 24.29 -3.65 -21.78
C LYS A 238 24.42 -4.86 -22.70
#